data_AF-A0A969TE60-F1
#
_entry.id   AF-A0A969TE60-F1
#
_cell.length_a   1.000
_cell.length_b   1.000
_cell.length_c   1.000
_cell.angle_alpha   90.00
_cell.angle_beta   90.00
_cell.angle_gamma   90.00
#
_symmetry.space_group_name_H-M   'P 1'
#
loop_
_entity.id
_entity.type
_entity.pdbx_description
1 polymer ?
#
loop_
_entity_poly.entity_id
_entity_poly.type
_entity_poly.pdbx_seq_one_letter_code
_entity_poly.pdbx_strand_id
1 'polypeptide(L)'
;MINNFNLDDLPAVELLEKEKLPSIAGIYFAVDENNQLWYIGKAQNINKRWINHHRYYQLEKINKKNPILLKWYECENDENILSQLENYFIEYFFPALNQTKIKSKKITPAEISLRKTLAKISKYVIIYGYEENSDIFGLPTVILKYDSLYRNPARILRQIFDGDNRKGSLKWSYYWRRQTTPIWKTRCNGISIIVGCDHNTNFYLQSGEQATLAGVSFLNLSPENYEKAITSQDWSQSYHPNIKRYVNDPVPLIWSKNLSFDRFDPNAIKEFSRRSTESKIGQGRARGHQVKVYCAAIGRGKFVIKAYEEAIEWFGGYEILGLQKADYDSARINAAPKWFQPDKVMVRILEGDSYRSRSSPISASSHAELEQRLKQVRQISSQHQKVKFKRQ
;
A
#
# COMPACT_ATOMS: atom_id res chain seq x y z
N MET A 1 16.95 54.65 -20.70
CA MET A 1 17.37 53.90 -19.50
C MET A 1 16.34 54.14 -18.42
N ILE A 2 15.79 53.08 -17.82
CA ILE A 2 14.77 53.16 -16.77
C ILE A 2 15.48 53.57 -15.46
N ASN A 3 15.66 54.87 -15.24
CA ASN A 3 16.49 55.39 -14.14
C ASN A 3 15.82 55.36 -12.74
N ASN A 4 14.75 54.59 -12.54
CA ASN A 4 14.11 54.47 -11.23
C ASN A 4 13.21 53.21 -11.10
N PHE A 5 13.71 52.04 -11.51
CA PHE A 5 12.93 50.80 -11.38
C PHE A 5 12.96 50.30 -9.93
N ASN A 6 11.81 50.28 -9.27
CA ASN A 6 11.62 49.72 -7.94
C ASN A 6 10.73 48.47 -8.00
N LEU A 7 11.24 47.34 -7.50
CA LEU A 7 10.53 46.06 -7.51
C LEU A 7 9.34 46.04 -6.54
N ASP A 8 9.33 46.90 -5.53
CA ASP A 8 8.27 46.94 -4.51
C ASP A 8 6.99 47.62 -4.99
N ASP A 9 7.08 48.43 -6.04
CA ASP A 9 5.93 49.15 -6.59
C ASP A 9 5.15 48.32 -7.63
N LEU A 10 5.63 47.12 -7.97
CA LEU A 10 5.01 46.28 -8.97
C LEU A 10 3.78 45.54 -8.44
N PRO A 11 2.73 45.36 -9.25
CA PRO A 11 1.61 44.51 -8.91
C PRO A 11 2.08 43.06 -8.72
N ALA A 12 1.43 42.34 -7.80
CA ALA A 12 1.87 41.02 -7.34
C ALA A 12 0.69 40.07 -7.08
N VAL A 13 0.93 38.78 -7.26
CA VAL A 13 0.06 37.69 -6.78
C VAL A 13 0.91 36.58 -6.18
N GLU A 14 0.35 35.79 -5.27
CA GLU A 14 1.05 34.61 -4.75
C GLU A 14 1.26 33.55 -5.85
N LEU A 15 2.35 32.79 -5.76
CA LEU A 15 2.66 31.70 -6.72
C LEU A 15 1.52 30.68 -6.84
N LEU A 16 0.83 30.38 -5.73
CA LEU A 16 -0.29 29.44 -5.70
C LEU A 16 -1.56 30.01 -6.35
N GLU A 17 -1.61 31.32 -6.56
CA GLU A 17 -2.71 32.04 -7.21
C GLU A 17 -2.33 32.51 -8.62
N LYS A 18 -1.34 31.87 -9.27
CA LYS A 18 -0.87 32.21 -10.63
C LYS A 18 -1.99 32.28 -11.68
N GLU A 19 -3.14 31.65 -11.44
CA GLU A 19 -4.33 31.75 -12.29
C GLU A 19 -4.88 33.18 -12.36
N LYS A 20 -4.61 34.02 -11.36
CA LYS A 20 -5.00 35.44 -11.29
C LYS A 20 -4.05 36.38 -12.04
N LEU A 21 -2.95 35.86 -12.62
CA LEU A 21 -2.02 36.68 -13.39
C LEU A 21 -2.72 37.33 -14.60
N PRO A 22 -2.34 38.55 -14.99
CA PRO A 22 -2.95 39.24 -16.12
C PRO A 22 -2.55 38.61 -17.46
N SER A 23 -3.43 38.77 -18.45
CA SER A 23 -3.22 38.35 -19.84
C SER A 23 -2.49 39.41 -20.68
N ILE A 24 -1.40 39.96 -20.14
CA ILE A 24 -0.60 41.03 -20.75
C ILE A 24 0.83 40.56 -21.08
N ALA A 25 1.50 41.33 -21.93
CA ALA A 25 2.93 41.17 -22.18
C ALA A 25 3.75 41.86 -21.09
N GLY A 26 4.90 41.30 -20.73
CA GLY A 26 5.75 41.88 -19.70
C GLY A 26 6.88 40.99 -19.20
N ILE A 27 7.62 41.55 -18.26
CA ILE A 27 8.64 40.85 -17.47
C ILE A 27 8.03 40.49 -16.11
N TYR A 28 8.19 39.24 -15.68
CA TYR A 28 7.74 38.78 -14.38
C TYR A 28 8.90 38.35 -13.49
N PHE A 29 8.73 38.56 -12.19
CA PHE A 29 9.72 38.41 -11.15
C PHE A 29 9.16 37.49 -10.06
N ALA A 30 9.88 36.42 -9.73
CA ALA A 30 9.54 35.56 -8.61
C ALA A 30 10.41 35.94 -7.41
N VAL A 31 9.79 36.51 -6.38
CA VAL A 31 10.44 37.06 -5.18
C VAL A 31 9.89 36.33 -3.96
N ASP A 32 10.71 36.08 -2.93
CA ASP A 32 10.19 35.59 -1.65
C ASP A 32 9.91 36.71 -0.64
N GLU A 33 9.37 36.34 0.52
CA GLU A 33 9.05 37.26 1.62
C GLU A 33 10.25 38.07 2.16
N ASN A 34 11.48 37.60 1.93
CA ASN A 34 12.70 38.30 2.34
C ASN A 34 13.21 39.24 1.24
N ASN A 35 12.38 39.54 0.25
CA ASN A 35 12.74 40.29 -0.97
C ASN A 35 13.89 39.63 -1.77
N GLN A 36 14.14 38.33 -1.59
CA GLN A 36 15.11 37.61 -2.43
C GLN A 36 14.49 37.31 -3.79
N LEU A 37 15.10 37.84 -4.86
CA LEU A 37 14.70 37.54 -6.22
C LEU A 37 15.26 36.19 -6.66
N TRP A 38 14.37 35.26 -7.00
CA TRP A 38 14.71 33.90 -7.39
C TRP A 38 14.76 33.71 -8.90
N TYR A 39 13.83 34.32 -9.63
CA TYR A 39 13.69 34.11 -11.07
C TYR A 39 13.10 35.33 -11.77
N ILE A 40 13.58 35.60 -12.99
CA ILE A 40 13.03 36.59 -13.91
C ILE A 40 12.72 35.89 -15.24
N GLY A 41 11.58 36.23 -15.85
CA GLY A 41 11.27 35.77 -17.19
C GLY A 41 10.42 36.77 -17.97
N LYS A 42 10.36 36.62 -19.28
CA LYS A 42 9.44 37.36 -20.17
C LYS A 42 8.26 36.53 -20.65
N ALA A 43 7.18 37.21 -21.03
CA ALA A 43 6.08 36.62 -21.77
C ALA A 43 5.32 37.65 -22.60
N GLN A 44 4.82 37.24 -23.77
CA GLN A 44 3.78 37.98 -24.51
C GLN A 44 2.41 37.89 -23.83
N ASN A 45 2.22 36.87 -22.99
CA ASN A 45 1.05 36.69 -22.13
C ASN A 45 1.49 35.97 -20.86
N ILE A 46 1.59 36.72 -19.75
CA ILE A 46 2.09 36.20 -18.48
C ILE A 46 1.20 35.06 -17.97
N ASN A 47 -0.13 35.23 -17.95
CA ASN A 47 -1.05 34.17 -17.51
C ASN A 47 -0.83 32.84 -18.25
N LYS A 48 -0.82 32.87 -19.59
CA LYS A 48 -0.60 31.67 -20.42
C LYS A 48 0.78 31.05 -20.19
N ARG A 49 1.81 31.87 -20.01
CA ARG A 49 3.18 31.41 -19.74
C ARG A 49 3.27 30.58 -18.46
N TRP A 50 2.40 30.86 -17.48
CA TRP A 50 2.40 30.21 -16.18
C TRP A 50 1.68 28.85 -16.10
N ILE A 51 0.87 28.48 -17.11
CA ILE A 51 0.13 27.20 -17.14
C ILE A 51 1.06 25.99 -17.06
N ASN A 52 2.14 25.98 -17.84
CA ASN A 52 3.13 24.91 -17.89
C ASN A 52 4.54 25.45 -17.66
N HIS A 53 4.69 26.37 -16.71
CA HIS A 53 5.94 27.07 -16.50
C HIS A 53 7.07 26.10 -16.10
N HIS A 54 8.15 26.12 -16.88
CA HIS A 54 9.26 25.17 -16.74
C HIS A 54 10.01 25.27 -15.40
N ARG A 55 9.96 26.42 -14.70
CA ARG A 55 10.51 26.60 -13.35
C ARG A 55 9.50 26.40 -12.21
N TYR A 56 8.21 26.17 -12.50
CA TYR A 56 7.17 26.11 -11.48
C TYR A 56 7.52 25.12 -10.36
N TYR A 57 8.01 23.93 -10.69
CA TYR A 57 8.40 22.93 -9.70
C TYR A 57 9.55 23.35 -8.77
N GLN A 58 10.50 24.15 -9.27
CA GLN A 58 11.59 24.68 -8.45
C GLN A 58 11.06 25.75 -7.50
N LEU A 59 10.22 26.65 -8.01
CA LEU A 59 9.60 27.72 -7.24
C LEU A 59 8.61 27.19 -6.20
N GLU A 60 7.81 26.17 -6.54
CA GLU A 60 6.88 25.51 -5.62
C GLU A 60 7.62 24.88 -4.42
N LYS A 61 8.84 24.38 -4.62
CA LYS A 61 9.67 23.87 -3.51
C LYS A 61 10.16 24.98 -2.59
N ILE A 62 10.52 26.14 -3.16
CA ILE A 62 10.95 27.30 -2.40
C ILE A 62 9.75 27.85 -1.62
N ASN A 63 8.58 27.95 -2.28
CA ASN A 63 7.31 28.38 -1.72
C ASN A 63 6.86 27.62 -0.46
N LYS A 64 7.31 26.36 -0.29
CA LYS A 64 7.03 25.57 0.92
C LYS A 64 7.80 26.05 2.16
N LYS A 65 8.87 26.81 1.95
CA LYS A 65 9.73 27.36 3.02
C LYS A 65 9.49 28.86 3.17
N ASN A 66 9.57 29.58 2.04
CA ASN A 66 9.38 31.02 1.96
C ASN A 66 8.32 31.29 0.89
N PRO A 67 7.15 31.86 1.23
CA PRO A 67 6.11 32.20 0.24
C PRO A 67 6.68 33.03 -0.92
N ILE A 68 6.29 32.67 -2.14
CA ILE A 68 6.75 33.33 -3.37
C ILE A 68 5.63 34.22 -3.91
N LEU A 69 5.98 35.48 -4.18
CA LEU A 69 5.20 36.43 -4.93
C LEU A 69 5.67 36.49 -6.38
N LEU A 70 4.72 36.51 -7.30
CA LEU A 70 4.91 36.78 -8.71
C LEU A 70 4.57 38.25 -8.96
N LYS A 71 5.60 39.07 -9.11
CA LYS A 71 5.48 40.48 -9.50
C LYS A 71 5.64 40.62 -11.02
N TRP A 72 5.09 41.67 -11.63
CA TRP A 72 5.30 41.90 -13.06
C TRP A 72 5.41 43.38 -13.44
N TYR A 73 6.14 43.61 -14.52
CA TYR A 73 6.28 44.88 -15.21
C TYR A 73 5.69 44.75 -16.61
N GLU A 74 4.63 45.49 -16.89
CA GLU A 74 3.98 45.53 -18.20
C GLU A 74 4.85 46.30 -19.20
N CYS A 75 4.99 45.78 -20.41
CA CYS A 75 5.66 46.46 -21.50
C CYS A 75 5.05 46.08 -22.85
N GLU A 76 5.55 46.73 -23.92
CA GLU A 76 5.08 46.46 -25.28
C GLU A 76 5.21 44.98 -25.64
N ASN A 77 4.20 44.47 -26.37
CA ASN A 77 4.18 43.11 -26.87
C ASN A 77 5.07 42.97 -28.12
N ASP A 78 6.34 43.32 -27.97
CA ASP A 78 7.40 43.18 -28.96
C ASP A 78 8.49 42.26 -28.42
N GLU A 79 8.83 41.23 -29.18
CA GLU A 79 9.76 40.18 -28.73
C GLU A 79 11.20 40.72 -28.53
N ASN A 80 11.63 41.71 -29.30
CA ASN A 80 12.94 42.32 -29.14
C ASN A 80 12.99 43.13 -27.84
N ILE A 81 11.96 43.94 -27.58
CA ILE A 81 11.85 44.72 -26.34
C ILE A 81 11.80 43.79 -25.12
N LEU A 82 10.96 42.74 -25.16
CA LEU A 82 10.86 41.75 -24.08
C LEU A 82 12.20 41.05 -23.83
N SER A 83 12.93 40.68 -24.89
CA SER A 83 14.26 40.05 -24.78
C SER A 83 15.29 40.99 -24.15
N GLN A 84 15.33 42.25 -24.60
CA GLN A 84 16.26 43.24 -24.08
C GLN A 84 15.99 43.54 -22.61
N LEU A 85 14.72 43.69 -22.22
CA LEU A 85 14.35 43.91 -20.82
C LEU A 85 14.63 42.69 -19.95
N GLU A 86 14.31 41.47 -20.41
CA GLU A 86 14.64 40.24 -19.67
C GLU A 86 16.14 40.15 -19.40
N ASN A 87 16.97 40.36 -20.43
CA ASN A 87 18.42 40.33 -20.29
C ASN A 87 18.91 41.42 -19.35
N TYR A 88 18.44 42.66 -19.52
CA TYR A 88 18.79 43.78 -18.64
C TYR A 88 18.49 43.47 -17.17
N PHE A 89 17.29 42.97 -16.86
CA PHE A 89 16.93 42.64 -15.49
C PHE A 89 17.68 41.42 -14.94
N ILE A 90 17.95 40.40 -15.76
CA ILE A 90 18.75 39.24 -15.34
C ILE A 90 20.19 39.67 -15.03
N GLU A 91 20.79 40.54 -15.85
CA GLU A 91 22.14 41.08 -15.63
C GLU A 91 22.18 41.98 -14.39
N TYR A 92 21.17 42.84 -14.21
CA TYR A 92 21.10 43.78 -13.10
C TYR A 92 20.90 43.08 -11.75
N PHE A 93 19.99 42.10 -11.66
CA PHE A 93 19.63 41.45 -10.39
C PHE A 93 20.32 40.10 -10.14
N PHE A 94 20.90 39.49 -11.16
CA PHE A 94 21.57 38.18 -11.09
C PHE A 94 20.76 37.07 -10.37
N PRO A 95 19.49 36.82 -10.74
CA PRO A 95 18.61 35.89 -10.03
C PRO A 95 19.12 34.44 -10.08
N ALA A 96 19.10 33.77 -8.92
CA ALA A 96 19.72 32.46 -8.74
C ALA A 96 19.20 31.38 -9.71
N LEU A 97 17.89 31.31 -9.99
CA LEU A 97 17.33 30.26 -10.84
C LEU A 97 17.63 30.46 -12.33
N ASN A 98 17.81 31.71 -12.80
CA ASN A 98 18.22 31.97 -14.18
C ASN A 98 19.63 31.42 -14.47
N GLN A 99 20.49 31.32 -13.45
CA GLN A 99 21.85 30.79 -13.56
C GLN A 99 21.95 29.25 -13.45
N THR A 100 20.83 28.55 -13.26
CA THR A 100 20.84 27.09 -13.04
C THR A 100 20.22 26.33 -14.21
N LYS A 101 20.69 25.10 -14.46
CA LYS A 101 20.01 24.20 -15.42
C LYS A 101 18.59 23.86 -14.91
N ILE A 102 17.63 23.84 -15.83
CA ILE A 102 16.25 23.46 -15.55
C ILE A 102 16.23 21.98 -15.12
N LYS A 103 15.85 21.70 -13.87
CA LYS A 103 15.63 20.32 -13.41
C LYS A 103 14.29 19.83 -13.99
N SER A 104 14.33 19.21 -15.16
CA SER A 104 13.15 18.54 -15.72
C SER A 104 12.69 17.43 -14.76
N LYS A 105 11.37 17.20 -14.67
CA LYS A 105 10.83 16.02 -13.98
C LYS A 105 11.49 14.80 -14.62
N LYS A 106 12.25 14.01 -13.85
CA LYS A 106 12.84 12.76 -14.32
C LYS A 106 11.71 11.77 -14.59
N ILE A 107 11.17 11.77 -15.81
CA ILE A 107 10.18 10.79 -16.25
C ILE A 107 10.89 9.45 -16.22
N THR A 108 10.47 8.56 -15.32
CA THR A 108 10.93 7.17 -15.33
C THR A 108 10.00 6.42 -16.27
N PRO A 109 10.50 5.83 -17.37
CA PRO A 109 9.69 5.01 -18.25
C PRO A 109 8.98 3.90 -17.47
N ALA A 110 7.74 3.59 -17.87
CA ALA A 110 6.93 2.55 -17.24
C ALA A 110 7.65 1.20 -17.18
N GLU A 111 8.45 0.88 -18.20
CA GLU A 111 9.28 -0.33 -18.27
C GLU A 111 10.30 -0.42 -17.12
N ILE A 112 11.00 0.68 -16.80
CA ILE A 112 11.99 0.70 -15.70
C ILE A 112 11.27 0.51 -14.36
N SER A 113 10.11 1.15 -14.19
CA SER A 113 9.29 0.96 -13.00
C SER A 113 8.79 -0.47 -12.89
N LEU A 114 8.34 -1.07 -14.00
CA LEU A 114 7.89 -2.46 -14.05
C LEU A 114 9.00 -3.42 -13.62
N ARG A 115 10.20 -3.30 -14.16
CA ARG A 115 11.33 -4.17 -13.77
C ARG A 115 11.65 -4.07 -12.28
N LYS A 116 11.64 -2.86 -11.72
CA LYS A 116 11.82 -2.65 -10.27
C LYS A 116 10.69 -3.28 -9.46
N THR A 117 9.44 -3.22 -9.92
CA THR A 117 8.32 -3.89 -9.26
C THR A 117 8.49 -5.40 -9.32
N LEU A 118 8.75 -5.95 -10.51
CA LEU A 118 8.93 -7.37 -10.76
C LEU A 118 10.06 -7.94 -9.90
N ALA A 119 11.20 -7.26 -9.81
CA ALA A 119 12.31 -7.67 -8.94
C ALA A 119 11.94 -7.72 -7.46
N LYS A 120 11.04 -6.84 -6.98
CA LYS A 120 10.56 -6.88 -5.59
C LYS A 120 9.60 -8.03 -5.34
N ILE A 121 8.76 -8.37 -6.32
CA ILE A 121 7.72 -9.38 -6.16
C ILE A 121 8.17 -10.79 -6.54
N SER A 122 9.29 -10.96 -7.25
CA SER A 122 9.77 -12.26 -7.74
C SER A 122 10.00 -13.32 -6.67
N LYS A 123 10.22 -12.91 -5.43
CA LYS A 123 10.31 -13.80 -4.26
C LYS A 123 8.97 -14.25 -3.67
N TYR A 124 7.86 -13.67 -4.13
CA TYR A 124 6.51 -13.92 -3.62
C TYR A 124 5.58 -14.54 -4.66
N VAL A 125 5.95 -14.49 -5.94
CA VAL A 125 5.13 -14.97 -7.04
C VAL A 125 5.95 -15.89 -7.94
N ILE A 126 5.25 -16.80 -8.61
CA ILE A 126 5.80 -17.62 -9.69
C ILE A 126 5.14 -17.23 -11.01
N ILE A 127 5.82 -17.48 -12.12
CA ILE A 127 5.20 -17.46 -13.44
C ILE A 127 4.35 -18.72 -13.56
N TYR A 128 3.06 -18.53 -13.74
CA TYR A 128 2.09 -19.61 -13.85
C TYR A 128 1.85 -19.98 -15.32
N GLY A 129 1.80 -18.98 -16.20
CA GLY A 129 1.61 -19.21 -17.63
C GLY A 129 1.49 -17.91 -18.42
N TYR A 130 1.16 -18.08 -19.69
CA TYR A 130 1.06 -17.01 -20.66
C TYR A 130 -0.14 -17.25 -21.58
N GLU A 131 -0.91 -16.21 -21.83
CA GLU A 131 -1.99 -16.20 -22.79
C GLU A 131 -1.64 -15.22 -23.92
N GLU A 132 -1.58 -15.72 -25.14
CA GLU A 132 -1.12 -14.94 -26.30
C GLU A 132 -2.11 -13.84 -26.69
N ASN A 133 -3.40 -14.17 -26.65
CA ASN A 133 -4.50 -13.24 -26.89
C ASN A 133 -5.53 -13.42 -25.81
N SER A 134 -5.47 -12.55 -24.79
CA SER A 134 -6.48 -12.58 -23.74
C SER A 134 -7.77 -11.93 -24.21
N ASP A 135 -8.87 -12.67 -24.20
CA ASP A 135 -10.20 -12.15 -24.53
C ASP A 135 -10.59 -10.96 -23.64
N ILE A 136 -10.08 -10.95 -22.40
CA ILE A 136 -10.37 -9.93 -21.40
C ILE A 136 -9.53 -8.67 -21.62
N PHE A 137 -8.26 -8.84 -21.99
CA PHE A 137 -7.32 -7.71 -22.05
C PHE A 137 -7.04 -7.21 -23.46
N GLY A 138 -7.37 -7.99 -24.49
CA GLY A 138 -7.02 -7.75 -25.88
C GLY A 138 -5.51 -7.70 -26.12
N LEU A 139 -4.72 -8.30 -25.22
CA LEU A 139 -3.27 -8.22 -25.21
C LEU A 139 -2.66 -9.57 -24.78
N PRO A 140 -1.43 -9.86 -25.21
CA PRO A 140 -0.57 -10.85 -24.58
C PRO A 140 -0.55 -10.64 -23.06
N THR A 141 -0.79 -11.71 -22.31
CA THR A 141 -1.01 -11.62 -20.87
C THR A 141 -0.19 -12.67 -20.12
N VAL A 142 0.72 -12.19 -19.26
CA VAL A 142 1.48 -13.06 -18.35
C VAL A 142 0.74 -13.19 -17.03
N ILE A 143 0.62 -14.42 -16.54
CA ILE A 143 -0.11 -14.72 -15.32
C ILE A 143 0.89 -15.14 -14.25
N LEU A 144 0.93 -14.35 -13.17
CA LEU A 144 1.73 -14.61 -11.99
C LEU A 144 0.82 -15.05 -10.85
N LYS A 145 1.25 -16.04 -10.08
CA LYS A 145 0.51 -16.50 -8.90
C LYS A 145 1.37 -16.47 -7.64
N TYR A 146 0.76 -16.09 -6.52
CA TYR A 146 1.35 -16.20 -5.18
C TYR A 146 0.58 -17.19 -4.30
N ASP A 147 1.26 -17.74 -3.29
CA ASP A 147 0.63 -18.71 -2.40
C ASP A 147 -0.24 -18.00 -1.35
N SER A 148 -1.55 -18.22 -1.42
CA SER A 148 -2.51 -17.69 -0.46
C SER A 148 -2.24 -18.11 0.99
N LEU A 149 -1.58 -19.25 1.23
CA LEU A 149 -1.29 -19.80 2.56
C LEU A 149 0.01 -19.24 3.18
N TYR A 150 0.81 -18.55 2.38
CA TYR A 150 2.03 -17.91 2.88
C TYR A 150 1.69 -16.67 3.72
N ARG A 151 2.60 -16.23 4.61
CA ARG A 151 2.34 -15.14 5.58
C ARG A 151 2.06 -13.79 4.89
N ASN A 152 0.77 -13.54 4.65
CA ASN A 152 0.21 -12.28 4.18
C ASN A 152 0.86 -11.67 2.91
N PRO A 153 1.12 -12.47 1.84
CA PRO A 153 1.70 -11.97 0.60
C PRO A 153 0.81 -10.92 -0.06
N ALA A 154 -0.52 -11.07 0.04
CA ALA A 154 -1.45 -10.10 -0.52
C ALA A 154 -1.25 -8.67 0.05
N ARG A 155 -0.96 -8.54 1.35
CA ARG A 155 -0.65 -7.22 1.94
C ARG A 155 0.67 -6.66 1.44
N ILE A 156 1.70 -7.51 1.33
CA ILE A 156 3.03 -7.08 0.85
C ILE A 156 2.94 -6.62 -0.61
N LEU A 157 2.29 -7.41 -1.47
CA LEU A 157 2.07 -7.08 -2.87
C LEU A 157 1.29 -5.77 -3.01
N ARG A 158 0.21 -5.59 -2.24
CA ARG A 158 -0.53 -4.32 -2.19
C ARG A 158 0.37 -3.13 -1.88
N GLN A 159 1.18 -3.21 -0.83
CA GLN A 159 2.08 -2.13 -0.44
C GLN A 159 3.09 -1.78 -1.53
N ILE A 160 3.61 -2.79 -2.23
CA ILE A 160 4.52 -2.60 -3.36
C ILE A 160 3.81 -1.86 -4.50
N PHE A 161 2.62 -2.34 -4.90
CA PHE A 161 1.83 -1.77 -5.99
C PHE A 161 1.35 -0.34 -5.69
N ASP A 162 0.89 -0.07 -4.47
CA ASP A 162 0.51 1.28 -4.01
C ASP A 162 1.73 2.23 -3.99
N GLY A 163 2.92 1.69 -3.71
CA GLY A 163 4.18 2.42 -3.81
C GLY A 163 4.50 2.87 -5.23
N ASP A 164 4.21 2.06 -6.23
CA ASP A 164 4.45 2.39 -7.63
C ASP A 164 3.36 3.31 -8.20
N ASN A 165 2.09 3.09 -7.83
CA ASN A 165 0.98 3.97 -8.17
C ASN A 165 1.22 5.42 -7.72
N ARG A 166 1.77 5.63 -6.52
CA ARG A 166 2.12 6.98 -6.01
C ARG A 166 3.19 7.68 -6.84
N LYS A 167 4.04 6.96 -7.58
CA LYS A 167 5.07 7.54 -8.44
C LYS A 167 4.55 7.91 -9.84
N GLY A 168 3.39 7.38 -10.24
CA GLY A 168 2.71 7.70 -11.50
C GLY A 168 3.35 7.16 -12.78
N SER A 169 4.46 6.44 -12.72
CA SER A 169 5.14 5.88 -13.91
C SER A 169 4.59 4.52 -14.37
N LEU A 170 3.96 3.77 -13.46
CA LEU A 170 3.33 2.49 -13.73
C LEU A 170 2.06 2.40 -12.89
N LYS A 171 0.96 1.94 -13.48
CA LYS A 171 -0.33 1.83 -12.80
C LYS A 171 -0.72 0.37 -12.60
N TRP A 172 -0.68 -0.07 -11.34
CA TRP A 172 -1.31 -1.30 -10.89
C TRP A 172 -2.76 -1.02 -10.52
N SER A 173 -3.68 -1.78 -11.10
CA SER A 173 -5.11 -1.67 -10.83
C SER A 173 -5.62 -2.96 -10.22
N TYR A 174 -6.60 -2.81 -9.34
CA TYR A 174 -7.40 -3.94 -8.87
C TYR A 174 -8.23 -4.46 -10.05
N TYR A 175 -8.12 -5.76 -10.32
CA TYR A 175 -8.84 -6.41 -11.40
C TYR A 175 -10.09 -7.13 -10.87
N TRP A 176 -9.90 -8.01 -9.89
CA TRP A 176 -10.94 -8.88 -9.34
C TRP A 176 -10.58 -9.34 -7.92
N ARG A 177 -11.50 -10.02 -7.24
CA ARG A 177 -11.24 -10.72 -5.98
C ARG A 177 -11.85 -12.12 -5.99
N ARG A 178 -11.02 -13.13 -5.71
CA ARG A 178 -11.49 -14.49 -5.44
C ARG A 178 -11.67 -14.60 -3.93
N GLN A 179 -12.90 -14.78 -3.46
CA GLN A 179 -13.21 -14.80 -2.02
C GLN A 179 -12.68 -13.55 -1.28
N THR A 180 -11.57 -13.67 -0.54
CA THR A 180 -10.94 -12.57 0.21
C THR A 180 -9.65 -12.03 -0.44
N THR A 181 -9.11 -12.72 -1.45
CA THR A 181 -7.80 -12.42 -2.05
C THR A 181 -7.92 -11.56 -3.31
N PRO A 182 -7.24 -10.41 -3.35
CA PRO A 182 -7.23 -9.53 -4.52
C PRO A 182 -6.40 -10.09 -5.68
N ILE A 183 -6.82 -9.75 -6.90
CA ILE A 183 -6.08 -9.95 -8.14
C ILE A 183 -5.73 -8.56 -8.69
N TRP A 184 -4.47 -8.36 -9.03
CA TRP A 184 -3.98 -7.10 -9.60
C TRP A 184 -3.61 -7.28 -11.05
N LYS A 185 -3.70 -6.18 -11.80
CA LYS A 185 -3.24 -6.10 -13.17
C LYS A 185 -2.45 -4.84 -13.44
N THR A 186 -1.50 -4.93 -14.35
CA THR A 186 -0.80 -3.78 -14.94
C THR A 186 -0.64 -3.99 -16.43
N ARG A 187 -0.27 -2.93 -17.14
CA ARG A 187 0.04 -2.95 -18.58
C ARG A 187 1.35 -2.22 -18.83
N CYS A 188 2.20 -2.79 -19.68
CA CYS A 188 3.45 -2.16 -20.09
C CYS A 188 3.88 -2.69 -21.46
N ASN A 189 4.31 -1.79 -22.35
CA ASN A 189 4.83 -2.10 -23.69
C ASN A 189 4.01 -3.15 -24.48
N GLY A 190 2.68 -3.01 -24.51
CA GLY A 190 1.80 -3.92 -25.27
C GLY A 190 1.45 -5.24 -24.57
N ILE A 191 1.80 -5.40 -23.29
CA ILE A 191 1.57 -6.63 -22.53
C ILE A 191 0.81 -6.33 -21.25
N SER A 192 -0.08 -7.25 -20.87
CA SER A 192 -0.73 -7.25 -19.58
C SER A 192 -0.04 -8.23 -18.63
N ILE A 193 0.07 -7.86 -17.36
CA ILE A 193 0.56 -8.76 -16.32
C ILE A 193 -0.50 -8.83 -15.24
N ILE A 194 -0.89 -10.05 -14.87
CA ILE A 194 -1.85 -10.32 -13.80
C ILE A 194 -1.12 -10.98 -12.64
N VAL A 195 -1.46 -10.58 -11.42
CA VAL A 195 -0.98 -11.19 -10.19
C VAL A 195 -2.17 -11.63 -9.36
N GLY A 196 -2.38 -12.95 -9.27
CA GLY A 196 -3.48 -13.55 -8.51
C GLY A 196 -3.00 -14.54 -7.46
N CYS A 197 -3.91 -15.02 -6.61
CA CYS A 197 -3.56 -16.05 -5.63
C CYS A 197 -3.79 -17.46 -6.20
N ASP A 198 -3.06 -18.43 -5.67
CA ASP A 198 -3.47 -19.82 -5.71
C ASP A 198 -3.31 -20.52 -4.37
N HIS A 199 -3.85 -21.73 -4.27
CA HIS A 199 -3.44 -22.69 -3.26
C HIS A 199 -2.26 -23.50 -3.82
N ASN A 200 -1.27 -23.80 -2.99
CA ASN A 200 -0.16 -24.70 -3.32
C ASN A 200 0.87 -24.18 -4.34
N THR A 201 0.96 -22.88 -4.64
CA THR A 201 2.10 -22.41 -5.45
C THR A 201 3.44 -22.69 -4.77
N ASN A 202 3.48 -22.81 -3.44
CA ASN A 202 4.66 -23.23 -2.71
C ASN A 202 5.12 -24.65 -3.06
N PHE A 203 4.23 -25.54 -3.50
CA PHE A 203 4.61 -26.89 -3.94
C PHE A 203 5.54 -26.82 -5.16
N TYR A 204 5.28 -25.88 -6.07
CA TYR A 204 6.09 -25.67 -7.26
C TYR A 204 7.41 -24.96 -6.98
N LEU A 205 7.62 -24.40 -5.77
CA LEU A 205 8.88 -23.71 -5.42
C LEU A 205 10.09 -24.64 -5.44
N GLN A 206 9.89 -25.95 -5.25
CA GLN A 206 10.98 -26.92 -5.16
C GLN A 206 11.44 -27.43 -6.53
N SER A 207 10.52 -27.50 -7.50
CA SER A 207 10.71 -28.13 -8.81
C SER A 207 10.47 -27.18 -10.00
N GLY A 208 10.27 -25.89 -9.74
CA GLY A 208 10.15 -24.89 -10.80
C GLY A 208 11.48 -24.62 -11.52
N GLU A 209 11.36 -24.15 -12.76
CA GLU A 209 12.47 -23.76 -13.62
C GLU A 209 12.72 -22.26 -13.51
N GLN A 210 13.95 -21.81 -13.75
CA GLN A 210 14.24 -20.39 -13.80
C GLN A 210 13.86 -19.81 -15.16
N ALA A 211 13.12 -18.70 -15.18
CA ALA A 211 12.79 -17.96 -16.40
C ALA A 211 12.89 -16.46 -16.16
N THR A 212 12.97 -15.67 -17.23
CA THR A 212 12.98 -14.21 -17.15
C THR A 212 11.64 -13.62 -17.58
N LEU A 213 11.20 -12.57 -16.88
CA LEU A 213 10.08 -11.71 -17.24
C LEU A 213 10.51 -10.25 -17.14
N ALA A 214 10.44 -9.52 -18.25
CA ALA A 214 11.08 -8.21 -18.43
C ALA A 214 12.55 -8.20 -17.96
N GLY A 215 13.31 -9.27 -18.25
CA GLY A 215 14.71 -9.41 -17.82
C GLY A 215 14.91 -9.50 -16.29
N VAL A 216 13.85 -9.78 -15.53
CA VAL A 216 13.92 -10.12 -14.10
C VAL A 216 13.72 -11.63 -13.98
N SER A 217 14.54 -12.30 -13.18
CA SER A 217 14.41 -13.74 -12.99
C SER A 217 13.30 -14.09 -12.01
N PHE A 218 12.49 -15.08 -12.38
CA PHE A 218 11.40 -15.68 -11.64
C PHE A 218 11.54 -17.20 -11.63
N LEU A 219 10.80 -17.83 -10.72
CA LEU A 219 10.49 -19.24 -10.84
C LEU A 219 9.28 -19.41 -11.77
N ASN A 220 9.40 -20.33 -12.72
CA ASN A 220 8.40 -20.75 -13.69
C ASN A 220 7.99 -22.20 -13.43
N LEU A 221 6.79 -22.58 -13.85
CA LEU A 221 6.37 -23.98 -13.79
C LEU A 221 7.21 -24.84 -14.75
N SER A 222 7.74 -25.95 -14.22
CA SER A 222 8.30 -27.01 -15.06
C SER A 222 7.21 -27.64 -15.94
N PRO A 223 7.56 -28.33 -17.04
CA PRO A 223 6.56 -28.96 -17.91
C PRO A 223 5.58 -29.86 -17.14
N GLU A 224 6.10 -30.72 -16.27
CA GLU A 224 5.28 -31.65 -15.47
C GLU A 224 4.36 -30.92 -14.48
N ASN A 225 4.84 -29.85 -13.86
CA ASN A 225 4.05 -29.06 -12.93
C ASN A 225 3.00 -28.23 -13.65
N TYR A 226 3.28 -27.76 -14.86
CA TYR A 226 2.32 -27.03 -15.67
C TYR A 226 1.13 -27.91 -16.04
N GLU A 227 1.36 -29.14 -16.52
CA GLU A 227 0.27 -30.09 -16.82
C GLU A 227 -0.55 -30.44 -15.58
N LYS A 228 0.09 -30.56 -14.40
CA LYS A 228 -0.60 -30.79 -13.13
C LYS A 228 -1.35 -29.56 -12.62
N ALA A 229 -0.85 -28.37 -12.90
CA ALA A 229 -1.41 -27.11 -12.42
C ALA A 229 -2.61 -26.68 -13.26
N ILE A 230 -2.53 -26.88 -14.58
CA ILE A 230 -3.65 -26.64 -15.50
C ILE A 230 -4.60 -27.83 -15.43
N THR A 231 -5.47 -27.77 -14.43
CA THR A 231 -6.64 -28.62 -14.33
C THR A 231 -7.89 -27.76 -14.48
N SER A 232 -9.01 -28.37 -14.87
CA SER A 232 -10.30 -27.69 -15.05
C SER A 232 -10.85 -27.02 -13.77
N GLN A 233 -10.20 -27.21 -12.62
CA GLN A 233 -10.56 -26.59 -11.34
C GLN A 233 -9.80 -25.29 -11.03
N ASP A 234 -8.81 -24.90 -11.85
CA ASP A 234 -8.14 -23.62 -11.67
C ASP A 234 -9.03 -22.46 -12.13
N TRP A 235 -9.22 -21.49 -11.22
CA TRP A 235 -10.01 -20.29 -11.50
C TRP A 235 -9.46 -19.49 -12.68
N SER A 236 -8.13 -19.53 -12.90
CA SER A 236 -7.56 -18.76 -14.00
C SER A 236 -8.05 -19.28 -15.35
N GLN A 237 -8.32 -20.58 -15.48
CA GLN A 237 -8.91 -21.19 -16.67
C GLN A 237 -10.34 -20.72 -16.96
N SER A 238 -11.09 -20.28 -15.96
CA SER A 238 -12.45 -19.73 -16.18
C SER A 238 -12.45 -18.36 -16.87
N TYR A 239 -11.33 -17.63 -16.81
CA TYR A 239 -11.18 -16.28 -17.37
C TYR A 239 -10.12 -16.21 -18.46
N HIS A 240 -9.18 -17.14 -18.42
CA HIS A 240 -8.05 -17.31 -19.31
C HIS A 240 -8.01 -18.80 -19.70
N PRO A 241 -8.93 -19.26 -20.56
CA PRO A 241 -9.01 -20.68 -20.94
C PRO A 241 -7.83 -21.12 -21.82
N ASN A 242 -7.10 -20.17 -22.39
CA ASN A 242 -6.03 -20.43 -23.36
C ASN A 242 -4.63 -20.21 -22.76
N ILE A 243 -4.47 -20.45 -21.46
CA ILE A 243 -3.16 -20.32 -20.79
C ILE A 243 -2.23 -21.40 -21.33
N LYS A 244 -1.20 -20.97 -22.05
CA LYS A 244 -0.07 -21.78 -22.51
C LYS A 244 1.05 -21.75 -21.48
N ARG A 245 1.96 -22.73 -21.55
CA ARG A 245 3.19 -22.73 -20.75
C ARG A 245 4.03 -21.51 -21.14
N TYR A 246 4.59 -20.86 -20.13
CA TYR A 246 5.52 -19.76 -20.37
C TYR A 246 6.86 -20.32 -20.85
N VAL A 247 7.25 -19.96 -22.07
CA VAL A 247 8.51 -20.42 -22.69
C VAL A 247 9.49 -19.25 -22.87
N ASN A 248 9.00 -18.12 -23.37
CA ASN A 248 9.83 -16.96 -23.70
C ASN A 248 9.31 -15.71 -23.02
N ASP A 249 10.22 -14.77 -22.72
CA ASP A 249 9.88 -13.45 -22.19
C ASP A 249 9.16 -12.62 -23.26
N PRO A 250 7.85 -12.34 -23.10
CA PRO A 250 7.14 -11.65 -24.15
C PRO A 250 7.40 -10.14 -24.10
N VAL A 251 7.91 -9.60 -22.98
CA VAL A 251 8.02 -8.15 -22.74
C VAL A 251 9.13 -7.51 -23.57
N PRO A 252 8.81 -6.64 -24.54
CA PRO A 252 9.84 -5.96 -25.32
C PRO A 252 10.55 -4.94 -24.44
N LEU A 253 11.87 -5.10 -24.31
CA LEU A 253 12.75 -4.20 -23.55
C LEU A 253 13.26 -3.07 -24.45
N ILE A 254 12.50 -1.99 -24.52
CA ILE A 254 12.78 -0.84 -25.41
C ILE A 254 13.80 0.09 -24.75
N TRP A 255 13.65 0.33 -23.44
CA TRP A 255 14.40 1.36 -22.72
C TRP A 255 15.58 0.81 -21.91
N SER A 256 15.68 -0.51 -21.75
CA SER A 256 16.51 -1.10 -20.69
C SER A 256 17.39 -2.28 -21.10
N LYS A 257 17.75 -2.39 -22.39
CA LYS A 257 18.64 -3.43 -22.92
C LYS A 257 19.94 -3.64 -22.10
N ASN A 258 20.44 -2.59 -21.44
CA ASN A 258 21.69 -2.60 -20.69
C ASN A 258 21.55 -2.51 -19.15
N LEU A 259 20.34 -2.55 -18.58
CA LEU A 259 20.17 -2.51 -17.12
C LEU A 259 20.29 -3.93 -16.53
N SER A 260 21.34 -4.17 -15.74
CA SER A 260 21.47 -5.35 -14.89
C SER A 260 20.63 -5.18 -13.62
N PHE A 261 19.74 -6.13 -13.35
CA PHE A 261 19.05 -6.25 -12.05
C PHE A 261 19.68 -7.42 -11.30
N ASP A 262 19.77 -7.31 -9.98
CA ASP A 262 20.39 -8.34 -9.13
C ASP A 262 19.84 -9.73 -9.47
N ARG A 263 20.77 -10.69 -9.59
CA ARG A 263 20.44 -12.07 -9.94
C ARG A 263 19.55 -12.65 -8.84
N PHE A 264 18.41 -13.20 -9.26
CA PHE A 264 17.57 -14.05 -8.42
C PHE A 264 18.43 -15.13 -7.77
N ASP A 265 18.32 -15.26 -6.44
CA ASP A 265 18.97 -16.32 -5.67
C ASP A 265 17.90 -17.39 -5.30
N PRO A 266 17.84 -18.51 -6.05
CA PRO A 266 16.90 -19.59 -5.75
C PRO A 266 17.15 -20.20 -4.37
N ASN A 267 18.41 -20.17 -3.90
CA ASN A 267 18.80 -20.73 -2.62
C ASN A 267 18.31 -19.87 -1.47
N ALA A 268 18.28 -18.54 -1.62
CA ALA A 268 17.67 -17.64 -0.62
C ALA A 268 16.18 -17.93 -0.42
N ILE A 269 15.44 -18.29 -1.48
CA ILE A 269 14.02 -18.66 -1.39
C ILE A 269 13.84 -20.05 -0.80
N LYS A 270 14.65 -21.04 -1.25
CA LYS A 270 14.63 -22.40 -0.68
C LYS A 270 14.97 -22.37 0.81
N GLU A 271 15.97 -21.58 1.21
CA GLU A 271 16.36 -21.37 2.60
C GLU A 271 15.30 -20.63 3.41
N PHE A 272 14.65 -19.61 2.82
CA PHE A 272 13.54 -18.92 3.47
C PHE A 272 12.36 -19.89 3.72
N SER A 273 11.99 -20.70 2.73
CA SER A 273 10.94 -21.71 2.85
C SER A 273 11.31 -22.79 3.85
N ARG A 274 12.57 -23.28 3.84
CA ARG A 274 13.10 -24.25 4.80
C ARG A 274 13.01 -23.73 6.23
N ARG A 275 13.49 -22.50 6.50
CA ARG A 275 13.38 -21.84 7.82
C ARG A 275 11.94 -21.69 8.28
N SER A 276 11.00 -21.47 7.36
CA SER A 276 9.57 -21.39 7.70
C SER A 276 8.95 -22.75 8.04
N THR A 277 9.40 -23.83 7.39
CA THR A 277 8.95 -25.20 7.67
C THR A 277 9.57 -25.73 8.96
N GLU A 278 10.85 -25.44 9.19
CA GLU A 278 11.58 -25.78 10.43
C GLU A 278 11.10 -24.94 11.63
N SER A 279 10.72 -23.68 11.43
CA SER A 279 10.05 -22.87 12.45
C SER A 279 8.70 -23.46 12.89
N LYS A 280 8.06 -24.29 12.07
CA LYS A 280 6.80 -24.97 12.42
C LYS A 280 7.03 -26.34 13.06
N ILE A 281 8.15 -27.00 12.77
CA ILE A 281 8.44 -28.38 13.20
C ILE A 281 9.41 -28.44 14.39
N GLY A 282 10.35 -27.49 14.53
CA GLY A 282 11.52 -27.65 15.39
C GLY A 282 11.66 -26.74 16.60
N GLN A 283 10.93 -25.62 16.70
CA GLN A 283 11.02 -24.74 17.87
C GLN A 283 9.69 -24.05 18.17
N GLY A 284 8.83 -24.76 18.93
CA GLY A 284 7.90 -24.07 19.81
C GLY A 284 8.71 -23.24 20.80
N ARG A 285 9.05 -22.00 20.44
CA ARG A 285 9.51 -21.02 21.43
C ARG A 285 8.42 -20.98 22.48
N ALA A 286 8.75 -21.36 23.72
CA ALA A 286 7.90 -21.17 24.87
C ALA A 286 7.62 -19.67 25.01
N ARG A 287 6.61 -19.18 24.28
CA ARG A 287 6.00 -17.90 24.56
C ARG A 287 5.32 -18.12 25.90
N GLY A 288 5.77 -17.38 26.91
CA GLY A 288 5.04 -17.32 28.19
C GLY A 288 3.56 -17.18 27.89
N HIS A 289 2.75 -18.03 28.51
CA HIS A 289 1.32 -18.11 28.25
C HIS A 289 0.66 -16.79 28.65
N GLN A 290 0.60 -15.82 27.75
CA GLN A 290 -0.25 -14.65 27.91
C GLN A 290 -1.68 -15.07 27.60
N VAL A 291 -2.43 -15.33 28.66
CA VAL A 291 -3.87 -15.50 28.59
C VAL A 291 -4.47 -14.12 28.32
N LYS A 292 -4.96 -13.87 27.10
CA LYS A 292 -5.77 -12.68 26.81
C LYS A 292 -7.22 -13.02 27.09
N VAL A 293 -7.74 -12.49 28.19
CA VAL A 293 -9.16 -12.57 28.53
C VAL A 293 -9.88 -11.46 27.78
N TYR A 294 -10.83 -11.83 26.93
CA TYR A 294 -11.76 -10.90 26.30
C TYR A 294 -13.12 -11.08 26.96
N CYS A 295 -13.59 -10.08 27.69
CA CYS A 295 -14.97 -9.98 28.13
C CYS A 295 -15.68 -9.01 27.18
N ALA A 296 -16.68 -9.51 26.46
CA ALA A 296 -17.58 -8.67 25.67
C ALA A 296 -19.00 -8.84 26.23
N ALA A 297 -19.57 -7.75 26.70
CA ALA A 297 -20.97 -7.66 27.11
C ALA A 297 -21.74 -6.95 25.99
N ILE A 298 -22.76 -7.60 25.44
CA ILE A 298 -23.68 -6.99 24.48
C ILE A 298 -25.07 -7.10 25.10
N GLY A 299 -25.55 -5.99 25.67
CA GLY A 299 -26.84 -5.91 26.38
C GLY A 299 -26.98 -4.63 27.20
N ARG A 300 -28.21 -4.23 27.56
CA ARG A 300 -28.51 -3.02 28.38
C ARG A 300 -29.09 -3.34 29.76
N GLY A 301 -29.08 -4.61 30.19
CA GLY A 301 -29.65 -5.04 31.48
C GLY A 301 -28.68 -4.92 32.65
N LYS A 302 -29.19 -4.53 33.84
CA LYS A 302 -28.42 -4.50 35.11
C LYS A 302 -27.72 -5.82 35.43
N PHE A 303 -28.28 -6.95 34.96
CA PHE A 303 -27.72 -8.29 35.15
C PHE A 303 -26.46 -8.56 34.31
N VAL A 304 -26.37 -8.00 33.10
CA VAL A 304 -25.18 -8.13 32.24
C VAL A 304 -24.01 -7.35 32.82
N ILE A 305 -24.29 -6.18 33.39
CA ILE A 305 -23.31 -5.33 34.06
C ILE A 305 -22.77 -6.03 35.31
N LYS A 306 -23.66 -6.57 36.15
CA LYS A 306 -23.25 -7.32 37.35
C LYS A 306 -22.41 -8.56 37.02
N ALA A 307 -22.79 -9.32 35.99
CA ALA A 307 -22.01 -10.48 35.54
C ALA A 307 -20.64 -10.08 34.97
N TYR A 308 -20.52 -8.91 34.35
CA TYR A 308 -19.26 -8.36 33.84
C TYR A 308 -18.35 -7.88 34.97
N GLU A 309 -18.91 -7.21 35.98
CA GLU A 309 -18.19 -6.77 37.18
C GLU A 309 -17.69 -7.96 37.99
N GLU A 310 -18.53 -8.97 38.24
CA GLU A 310 -18.14 -10.21 38.91
C GLU A 310 -17.07 -11.00 38.13
N ALA A 311 -17.13 -11.01 36.79
CA ALA A 311 -16.09 -11.62 35.97
C ALA A 311 -14.75 -10.87 36.09
N ILE A 312 -14.77 -9.53 36.18
CA ILE A 312 -13.55 -8.73 36.33
C ILE A 312 -12.95 -8.88 37.74
N GLU A 313 -13.77 -8.91 38.79
CA GLU A 313 -13.30 -9.26 40.13
C GLU A 313 -12.68 -10.67 40.16
N TRP A 314 -13.27 -11.65 39.48
CA TRP A 314 -12.73 -13.02 39.39
C TRP A 314 -11.32 -13.09 38.80
N PHE A 315 -10.97 -12.16 37.91
CA PHE A 315 -9.63 -12.06 37.31
C PHE A 315 -8.67 -11.12 38.08
N GLY A 316 -9.03 -10.72 39.31
CA GLY A 316 -8.18 -9.91 40.18
C GLY A 316 -8.42 -8.40 40.07
N GLY A 317 -9.53 -7.98 39.47
CA GLY A 317 -9.91 -6.58 39.34
C GLY A 317 -9.30 -5.87 38.13
N TYR A 318 -9.77 -4.65 37.87
CA TYR A 318 -9.41 -3.84 36.70
C TYR A 318 -7.90 -3.56 36.60
N GLU A 319 -7.23 -3.33 37.74
CA GLU A 319 -5.81 -2.97 37.79
C GLU A 319 -4.88 -4.11 37.35
N ILE A 320 -5.14 -5.34 37.80
CA ILE A 320 -4.36 -6.53 37.41
C ILE A 320 -4.51 -6.83 35.91
N LEU A 321 -5.66 -6.47 35.33
CA LEU A 321 -5.93 -6.62 33.90
C LEU A 321 -5.44 -5.43 33.06
N GLY A 322 -4.89 -4.38 33.68
CA GLY A 322 -4.46 -3.16 32.99
C GLY A 322 -5.63 -2.39 32.35
N LEU A 323 -6.83 -2.52 32.90
CA LEU A 323 -8.06 -1.84 32.46
C LEU A 323 -8.35 -0.65 33.37
N GLN A 324 -8.90 0.43 32.82
CA GLN A 324 -9.50 1.51 33.62
C GLN A 324 -11.00 1.26 33.74
N LYS A 325 -11.57 1.49 34.94
CA LYS A 325 -13.01 1.46 35.16
C LYS A 325 -13.61 2.60 34.33
N ALA A 326 -14.44 2.27 33.34
CA ALA A 326 -15.07 3.30 32.52
C ALA A 326 -16.14 4.02 33.35
N ASP A 327 -16.02 5.34 33.49
CA ASP A 327 -17.13 6.16 33.95
C ASP A 327 -18.21 6.16 32.87
N TYR A 328 -19.40 5.75 33.28
CA TYR A 328 -20.55 5.56 32.41
C TYR A 328 -21.03 6.91 31.89
N ASP A 329 -20.58 7.32 30.69
CA ASP A 329 -21.42 8.17 29.82
C ASP A 329 -21.06 8.28 28.33
N SER A 330 -20.25 7.38 27.75
CA SER A 330 -20.09 7.39 26.29
C SER A 330 -19.90 6.02 25.66
N ALA A 331 -21.01 5.38 25.30
CA ALA A 331 -20.99 4.26 24.35
C ALA A 331 -21.89 4.59 23.15
N ARG A 332 -21.29 5.16 22.09
CA ARG A 332 -21.85 5.08 20.74
C ARG A 332 -21.74 3.63 20.27
N ILE A 333 -22.86 2.92 20.31
CA ILE A 333 -23.04 1.61 19.67
C ILE A 333 -23.50 1.89 18.24
N ASN A 334 -22.68 1.54 17.24
CA ASN A 334 -23.16 1.42 15.87
C ASN A 334 -24.23 0.32 15.84
N ALA A 335 -25.46 0.72 15.54
CA ALA A 335 -26.65 -0.12 15.53
C ALA A 335 -26.49 -1.29 14.54
N ALA A 336 -26.53 -2.52 15.05
CA ALA A 336 -26.95 -3.68 14.25
C ALA A 336 -28.48 -3.83 14.37
N PRO A 337 -29.21 -4.27 13.33
CA PRO A 337 -30.67 -4.27 13.33
C PRO A 337 -31.31 -5.23 14.36
N LYS A 338 -32.44 -4.77 14.92
CA LYS A 338 -33.26 -5.35 15.98
C LYS A 338 -33.98 -6.65 15.60
N TRP A 339 -33.33 -7.81 15.58
CA TRP A 339 -34.06 -9.09 15.69
C TRP A 339 -33.27 -10.11 16.51
N PHE A 340 -33.78 -10.40 17.72
CA PHE A 340 -33.41 -11.46 18.69
C PHE A 340 -31.93 -11.89 18.75
N GLN A 341 -31.15 -11.27 19.63
CA GLN A 341 -30.09 -11.99 20.34
C GLN A 341 -30.30 -11.79 21.84
N PRO A 342 -30.39 -12.86 22.65
CA PRO A 342 -30.38 -12.72 24.10
C PRO A 342 -29.07 -12.06 24.52
N ASP A 343 -29.10 -11.34 25.65
CA ASP A 343 -27.90 -10.76 26.25
C ASP A 343 -26.81 -11.84 26.37
N LYS A 344 -25.68 -11.63 25.71
CA LYS A 344 -24.56 -12.61 25.70
C LYS A 344 -23.38 -12.01 26.42
N VAL A 345 -22.87 -12.77 27.39
CA VAL A 345 -21.53 -12.58 27.95
C VAL A 345 -20.65 -13.68 27.36
N MET A 346 -19.64 -13.28 26.58
CA MET A 346 -18.64 -14.23 26.07
C MET A 346 -17.37 -14.11 26.89
N VAL A 347 -16.99 -15.21 27.54
CA VAL A 347 -15.67 -15.38 28.16
C VAL A 347 -14.89 -16.37 27.29
N ARG A 348 -13.75 -15.94 26.75
CA ARG A 348 -12.86 -16.82 25.98
C ARG A 348 -11.63 -17.16 26.82
N ILE A 349 -11.43 -18.45 27.05
CA ILE A 349 -10.19 -18.99 27.64
C ILE A 349 -9.48 -19.78 26.53
N LEU A 350 -8.24 -19.40 26.23
CA LEU A 350 -7.40 -20.06 25.22
C LEU A 350 -6.53 -21.12 25.91
N GLU A 351 -6.64 -22.37 25.48
CA GLU A 351 -5.77 -23.48 25.88
C GLU A 351 -4.98 -23.99 24.66
N GLY A 352 -3.66 -23.74 24.66
CA GLY A 352 -2.70 -24.31 23.71
C GLY A 352 -2.63 -23.65 22.31
N ASP A 353 -1.72 -24.19 21.48
CA ASP A 353 -1.33 -23.64 20.17
C ASP A 353 -2.17 -24.16 18.99
N SER A 354 -3.29 -24.84 19.23
CA SER A 354 -4.20 -25.30 18.17
C SER A 354 -5.52 -24.53 18.22
N TYR A 355 -5.99 -24.08 17.04
CA TYR A 355 -7.26 -23.39 16.86
C TYR A 355 -8.45 -24.34 17.13
N ARG A 356 -8.70 -24.65 18.39
CA ARG A 356 -10.04 -24.99 18.86
C ARG A 356 -10.35 -24.03 19.99
N SER A 357 -10.82 -22.84 19.63
CA SER A 357 -11.55 -22.01 20.59
C SER A 357 -12.75 -22.83 21.07
N ARG A 358 -12.70 -23.34 22.29
CA ARG A 358 -13.94 -23.66 23.00
C ARG A 358 -14.54 -22.32 23.43
N SER A 359 -15.13 -21.61 22.48
CA SER A 359 -16.12 -20.59 22.82
C SER A 359 -17.35 -21.34 23.29
N SER A 360 -17.49 -21.50 24.60
CA SER A 360 -18.81 -21.77 25.17
C SER A 360 -19.45 -20.40 25.39
N PRO A 361 -20.27 -19.87 24.46
CA PRO A 361 -21.13 -18.76 24.82
C PRO A 361 -21.95 -19.22 26.02
N ILE A 362 -21.82 -18.54 27.16
CA ILE A 362 -22.77 -18.76 28.26
C ILE A 362 -24.02 -17.97 27.87
N SER A 363 -24.82 -18.54 26.98
CA SER A 363 -26.20 -18.10 26.78
C SER A 363 -27.05 -18.87 27.78
N ALA A 364 -27.78 -18.16 28.63
CA ALA A 364 -28.76 -18.72 29.52
C ALA A 364 -30.08 -17.99 29.31
N SER A 365 -31.16 -18.75 29.29
CA SER A 365 -32.53 -18.26 29.09
C SER A 365 -33.14 -17.75 30.41
N SER A 366 -32.53 -18.13 31.54
CA SER A 366 -32.97 -17.78 32.89
C SER A 366 -31.78 -17.64 33.86
N HIS A 367 -32.00 -16.98 35.00
CA HIS A 367 -30.99 -16.76 36.04
C HIS A 367 -30.47 -18.08 36.64
N ALA A 368 -31.36 -19.03 36.91
CA ALA A 368 -30.98 -20.34 37.46
C ALA A 368 -30.09 -21.14 36.49
N GLU A 369 -30.38 -21.08 35.18
CA GLU A 369 -29.56 -21.71 34.15
C GLU A 369 -28.16 -21.07 34.06
N LEU A 370 -28.09 -19.75 34.22
CA LEU A 370 -26.81 -19.02 34.24
C LEU A 370 -25.96 -19.42 35.45
N GLU A 371 -26.56 -19.47 36.65
CA GLU A 371 -25.88 -19.87 37.89
C GLU A 371 -25.37 -21.33 37.82
N GLN A 372 -26.16 -22.24 37.25
CA GLN A 372 -25.75 -23.63 37.09
C GLN A 372 -24.58 -23.78 36.12
N ARG A 373 -24.59 -23.06 34.99
CA ARG A 373 -23.49 -23.05 34.02
C ARG A 373 -22.24 -22.38 34.59
N LEU A 374 -22.39 -21.34 35.40
CA LEU A 374 -21.27 -20.71 36.13
C LEU A 374 -20.65 -21.67 37.16
N LYS A 375 -21.46 -22.47 37.88
CA LYS A 375 -20.95 -23.52 38.78
C LYS A 375 -20.13 -24.58 38.04
N GLN A 376 -20.57 -25.01 36.85
CA GLN A 376 -19.80 -25.95 36.01
C GLN A 376 -18.46 -25.37 35.55
N VAL A 377 -18.44 -24.09 35.13
CA VAL A 377 -17.19 -23.40 34.75
C VAL A 377 -16.24 -23.25 35.95
N ARG A 378 -16.77 -22.95 37.16
CA ARG A 378 -15.98 -22.91 38.41
C ARG A 378 -15.31 -24.26 38.70
N GLN A 379 -16.01 -25.37 38.50
CA GLN A 379 -15.49 -26.72 38.73
C GLN A 379 -14.35 -27.06 37.75
N ILE A 380 -14.49 -26.71 36.46
CA ILE A 380 -13.48 -26.92 35.41
C ILE A 380 -12.23 -26.05 35.66
N SER A 381 -12.41 -24.79 36.07
CA SER A 381 -11.30 -23.88 36.38
C SER A 381 -10.51 -24.32 37.62
N SER A 382 -11.19 -24.80 38.66
CA SER A 382 -10.54 -25.32 39.89
C SER A 382 -9.74 -26.60 39.61
N GLN A 383 -10.26 -27.49 38.76
CA GLN A 383 -9.53 -28.67 38.30
C GLN A 383 -8.25 -28.29 37.51
N HIS A 384 -8.32 -27.28 36.63
CA HIS A 384 -7.15 -26.79 35.91
C HIS A 384 -6.09 -26.15 36.80
N GLN A 385 -6.50 -25.36 37.81
CA GLN A 385 -5.55 -24.78 38.78
C GLN A 385 -4.84 -25.86 39.60
N LYS A 386 -5.56 -26.93 40.02
CA LYS A 386 -4.95 -28.07 40.72
C LYS A 386 -3.94 -28.86 39.86
N VAL A 387 -4.18 -28.97 38.54
CA VAL A 387 -3.23 -29.60 37.60
C VAL A 387 -1.98 -28.74 37.41
N LYS A 388 -2.10 -27.41 37.47
CA LYS A 388 -0.98 -26.47 37.38
C LYS A 388 -0.04 -26.55 38.58
N PHE A 389 -0.58 -26.73 39.80
CA PHE A 389 0.20 -26.90 41.03
C PHE A 389 0.88 -28.27 41.18
N LYS A 390 0.47 -29.30 40.42
CA LYS A 390 1.13 -30.63 40.41
C LYS A 390 2.29 -30.74 39.41
N ARG A 391 2.49 -29.74 38.56
CA ARG A 391 3.54 -29.71 37.50
C ARG A 391 4.65 -28.68 37.77
N GLN A 392 4.57 -27.99 38.90
CA GLN A 392 5.68 -27.27 39.52
C GLN A 392 6.19 -28.14 40.67
#